data_AF-A0AAJ1JVH7-F1
#
_entry.id   AF-A0AAJ1JVH7-F1
#
_cell.length_a   1.000
_cell.length_b   1.000
_cell.length_c   1.000
_cell.angle_alpha   90.00
_cell.angle_beta   90.00
_cell.angle_gamma   90.00
#
_symmetry.space_group_name_H-M   'P 1'
#
loop_
_entity.id
_entity.type
_entity.pdbx_description
1 polymer ?
#
loop_
_entity_poly.entity_id
_entity_poly.type
_entity_poly.pdbx_seq_one_letter_code
_entity_poly.pdbx_strand_id
1 'polypeptide(L)'
;MKFSELMWITIIGVLIMIIIAYMDSKYLKQSISRHIESNNPIIGLYSKIFIAIITTAIAIQANSIMEQQNRDSIKETAPLFEISKINNYEDKRYEEVFKLENSKGIASYLNFRRFDRYSFSYQGNSVEHTMLIRNIASDKDDGENEWYYIPEVQKLDENEIVGLFEKYILEKTGEKIIIYHERYYQVDFVDYKNEMFNYYFTYNNQTKLAFIDSESYYNYHGIRQGAPYGGGFVVTNNDDIEKEVEFFVDNMIAYYNSRNYSN
;
A
#
# COMPACT_ATOMS: atom_id res chain seq x y z
N MET A 1 18.25 -18.80 13.82
CA MET A 1 18.94 -19.91 14.53
C MET A 1 17.87 -20.78 15.16
N LYS A 2 17.75 -22.04 14.74
CA LYS A 2 16.70 -22.94 15.29
C LYS A 2 17.04 -23.25 16.74
N PHE A 3 16.05 -23.42 17.61
CA PHE A 3 16.25 -23.77 19.04
C PHE A 3 17.25 -24.93 19.24
N SER A 4 17.30 -25.86 18.28
CA SER A 4 18.27 -26.95 18.21
C SER A 4 19.74 -26.50 18.21
N GLU A 5 20.08 -25.40 17.53
CA GLU A 5 21.46 -24.91 17.42
C GLU A 5 21.94 -24.24 18.72
N LEU A 6 21.06 -23.52 19.41
CA LEU A 6 21.33 -22.94 20.73
C LEU A 6 21.56 -24.04 21.79
N MET A 7 20.77 -25.10 21.71
CA MET A 7 20.89 -26.27 22.58
C MET A 7 22.25 -26.97 22.38
N TRP A 8 22.71 -27.14 21.14
CA TRP A 8 24.02 -27.74 20.86
C TRP A 8 25.20 -26.92 21.39
N ILE A 9 25.19 -25.59 21.20
CA ILE A 9 26.24 -24.70 21.73
C ILE A 9 26.28 -24.78 23.26
N THR A 10 25.12 -24.79 23.91
CA THR A 10 25.02 -24.89 25.38
C THR A 10 25.54 -26.24 25.88
N ILE A 11 25.18 -27.34 25.20
CA ILE A 11 25.67 -28.69 25.53
C ILE A 11 27.20 -28.77 25.39
N ILE A 12 27.76 -28.22 24.30
CA ILE A 12 29.22 -28.20 24.09
C ILE A 12 29.91 -27.35 25.16
N GLY A 13 29.36 -26.19 25.51
CA GLY A 13 29.90 -25.33 26.58
C GLY A 13 29.89 -26.02 27.96
N VAL A 14 28.80 -26.71 28.29
CA VAL A 14 28.69 -27.52 29.52
C VAL A 14 29.66 -28.69 29.51
N LEU A 15 29.81 -29.39 28.37
CA LEU A 15 30.78 -30.48 28.23
C LEU A 15 32.22 -29.99 28.43
N ILE A 16 32.58 -28.83 27.88
CA ILE A 16 33.89 -28.21 28.09
C ILE A 16 34.10 -27.87 29.58
N MET A 17 33.09 -27.29 30.25
CA MET A 17 33.17 -27.02 31.69
C MET A 17 33.30 -28.30 32.52
N ILE A 18 32.58 -29.37 32.16
CA ILE A 18 32.68 -30.68 32.84
C ILE A 18 34.07 -31.28 32.61
N ILE A 19 34.63 -31.20 31.40
CA ILE A 19 35.99 -31.68 31.12
C ILE A 19 37.02 -30.90 31.92
N ILE A 20 36.90 -29.57 32.00
CA ILE A 20 37.77 -28.71 32.81
C ILE A 20 37.64 -29.09 34.29
N ALA A 21 36.43 -29.19 34.83
CA ALA A 21 36.17 -29.58 36.23
C ALA A 21 36.62 -31.02 36.54
N TYR A 22 36.52 -31.94 35.59
CA TYR A 22 36.97 -33.31 35.72
C TYR A 22 38.50 -33.40 35.74
N MET A 23 39.17 -32.67 34.82
CA MET A 23 40.62 -32.50 34.80
C MET A 23 41.12 -31.87 36.11
N ASP A 24 40.40 -30.87 36.62
CA ASP A 24 40.65 -30.24 37.91
C ASP A 24 40.53 -31.29 39.03
N SER A 25 39.42 -32.04 39.11
CA SER A 25 39.14 -32.99 40.21
C SER A 25 40.13 -34.17 40.32
N LYS A 26 40.69 -34.65 39.20
CA LYS A 26 41.59 -35.81 39.18
C LYS A 26 43.08 -35.46 39.37
N TYR A 27 43.49 -34.25 38.98
CA TYR A 27 44.88 -33.81 39.11
C TYR A 27 45.16 -32.98 40.38
N LEU A 28 44.13 -32.45 41.05
CA LEU A 28 44.32 -31.57 42.21
C LEU A 28 44.73 -32.29 43.51
N LYS A 29 44.29 -33.52 43.78
CA LYS A 29 44.54 -34.13 45.09
C LYS A 29 45.99 -34.50 45.38
N GLN A 30 46.88 -34.54 44.38
CA GLN A 30 48.27 -34.98 44.55
C GLN A 30 49.34 -33.94 44.20
N SER A 31 48.98 -32.80 43.60
CA SER A 31 49.97 -31.82 43.10
C SER A 31 49.76 -30.37 43.57
N ILE A 32 48.72 -30.06 44.36
CA ILE A 32 48.38 -28.67 44.73
C ILE A 32 49.40 -27.98 45.64
N SER A 33 50.15 -28.67 46.51
CA SER A 33 51.04 -27.92 47.42
C SER A 33 52.29 -27.33 46.73
N ARG A 34 52.48 -27.55 45.42
CA ARG A 34 53.68 -27.08 44.70
C ARG A 34 53.44 -26.36 43.36
N HIS A 35 52.20 -26.14 42.92
CA HIS A 35 51.94 -25.52 41.60
C HIS A 35 50.97 -24.35 41.59
N ILE A 36 50.44 -23.93 42.75
CA ILE A 36 49.56 -22.74 42.84
C ILE A 36 50.34 -21.42 42.90
N GLU A 37 51.68 -21.45 42.95
CA GLU A 37 52.50 -20.23 42.85
C GLU A 37 53.03 -19.90 41.45
N SER A 38 52.73 -20.71 40.41
CA SER A 38 53.14 -20.36 39.04
C SER A 38 51.95 -19.89 38.19
N ASN A 39 52.09 -18.68 37.65
CA ASN A 39 51.40 -18.21 36.44
C ASN A 39 51.36 -19.33 35.41
N ASN A 40 50.27 -20.11 35.33
CA ASN A 40 50.20 -21.21 34.38
C ASN A 40 49.69 -20.64 33.05
N PRO A 41 50.57 -20.34 32.07
CA PRO A 41 50.22 -19.57 30.88
C PRO A 41 49.16 -20.27 30.03
N ILE A 42 49.06 -21.60 30.18
CA ILE A 42 48.11 -22.47 29.49
C ILE A 42 46.68 -22.20 29.96
N ILE A 43 46.44 -22.07 31.28
CA ILE A 43 45.11 -21.77 31.82
C ILE A 43 44.67 -20.37 31.36
N GLY A 44 45.58 -19.40 31.42
CA GLY A 44 45.32 -18.04 30.91
C GLY A 44 45.03 -18.00 29.41
N LEU A 45 45.67 -18.86 28.61
CA LEU A 45 45.41 -19.00 27.18
C LEU A 45 44.01 -19.58 26.92
N TYR A 46 43.62 -20.66 27.61
CA TYR A 46 42.29 -21.26 27.47
C TYR A 46 41.17 -20.32 27.93
N SER A 47 41.34 -19.61 29.05
CA SER A 47 40.38 -18.60 29.50
C SER A 47 40.20 -17.48 28.47
N LYS A 48 41.28 -17.00 27.84
CA LYS A 48 41.20 -15.98 26.77
C LYS A 48 40.47 -16.50 25.53
N ILE A 49 40.76 -17.73 25.10
CA ILE A 49 40.06 -18.36 23.97
C ILE A 49 38.57 -18.52 24.28
N PHE A 50 38.23 -18.98 25.49
CA PHE A 50 36.85 -19.14 25.92
C PHE A 50 36.08 -17.81 25.94
N ILE A 51 36.68 -16.76 26.53
CA ILE A 51 36.11 -15.41 26.53
C ILE A 51 35.93 -14.91 25.08
N ALA A 52 36.92 -15.10 24.21
CA ALA A 52 36.82 -14.68 22.81
C ALA A 52 35.68 -15.38 22.06
N ILE A 53 35.47 -16.68 22.30
CA ILE A 53 34.34 -17.44 21.72
C ILE A 53 33.00 -16.89 22.24
N ILE A 54 32.87 -16.66 23.56
CA ILE A 54 31.64 -16.09 24.14
C ILE A 54 31.37 -14.69 23.58
N THR A 55 32.37 -13.81 23.55
CA THR A 55 32.22 -12.45 23.04
C THR A 55 31.80 -12.46 21.56
N THR A 56 32.38 -13.34 20.75
CA THR A 56 31.99 -13.50 19.34
C THR A 56 30.54 -14.00 19.21
N ALA A 57 30.14 -14.99 20.01
CA ALA A 57 28.77 -15.50 20.00
C ALA A 57 27.74 -14.44 20.42
N ILE A 58 28.06 -13.63 21.44
CA ILE A 58 27.23 -12.50 21.86
C ILE A 58 27.12 -11.46 20.74
N ALA A 59 28.23 -11.10 20.08
CA ALA A 59 28.23 -10.14 18.97
C ALA A 59 27.36 -10.61 17.79
N ILE A 60 27.44 -11.90 17.43
CA ILE A 60 26.60 -12.49 16.38
C ILE A 60 25.11 -12.43 16.76
N GLN A 61 24.76 -12.79 18.00
CA GLN A 61 23.37 -12.71 18.46
C GLN A 61 22.87 -11.26 18.53
N ALA A 62 23.68 -10.34 19.02
CA ALA A 62 23.34 -8.92 19.08
C ALA A 62 23.07 -8.36 17.68
N ASN A 63 23.90 -8.70 16.69
CA ASN A 63 23.68 -8.31 15.30
C ASN A 63 22.39 -8.92 14.75
N SER A 64 22.12 -10.20 15.00
CA SER A 64 20.87 -10.84 14.56
C SER A 64 19.63 -10.20 15.18
N ILE A 65 19.69 -9.82 16.46
CA ILE A 65 18.60 -9.12 17.15
C ILE A 65 18.42 -7.71 16.56
N MET A 66 19.51 -6.99 16.33
CA MET A 66 19.48 -5.65 15.75
C MET A 66 18.91 -5.67 14.33
N GLU A 67 19.30 -6.65 13.51
CA GLU A 67 18.72 -6.85 12.18
C GLU A 67 17.22 -7.14 12.23
N GLN A 68 16.78 -7.99 13.17
CA GLN A 68 15.37 -8.30 13.36
C GLN A 68 14.58 -7.06 13.81
N GLN A 69 15.09 -6.32 14.80
CA GLN A 69 14.47 -5.07 15.27
C GLN A 69 14.38 -4.02 14.17
N ASN A 70 15.39 -3.91 13.31
CA ASN A 70 15.34 -3.01 12.16
C ASN A 70 14.27 -3.43 11.15
N ARG A 71 14.16 -4.73 10.85
CA ARG A 71 13.10 -5.25 9.96
C ARG A 71 11.70 -4.98 10.53
N ASP A 72 11.51 -5.20 11.82
CA ASP A 72 10.23 -4.97 12.48
C ASP A 72 9.91 -3.46 12.53
N SER A 73 10.90 -2.62 12.83
CA SER A 73 10.75 -1.17 12.78
C SER A 73 10.37 -0.67 11.38
N ILE A 74 10.98 -1.20 10.32
CA ILE A 74 10.63 -0.86 8.93
C ILE A 74 9.18 -1.26 8.62
N LYS A 75 8.69 -2.39 9.12
CA LYS A 75 7.30 -2.83 8.95
C LYS A 75 6.30 -1.96 9.71
N GLU A 76 6.70 -1.43 10.86
CA GLU A 76 5.91 -0.53 11.71
C GLU A 76 5.98 0.95 11.27
N THR A 77 6.61 1.24 10.12
CA THR A 77 6.51 2.56 9.49
C THR A 77 5.28 2.68 8.58
N ALA A 78 4.91 3.91 8.27
CA ALA A 78 3.87 4.19 7.27
C ALA A 78 4.29 3.63 5.89
N PRO A 79 3.35 3.04 5.13
CA PRO A 79 3.62 2.55 3.78
C PRO A 79 4.18 3.63 2.85
N LEU A 80 5.15 3.25 2.01
CA LEU A 80 5.75 4.15 1.03
C LEU A 80 5.60 3.55 -0.36
N PHE A 81 4.57 4.01 -1.06
CA PHE A 81 4.27 3.61 -2.43
C PHE A 81 4.97 4.47 -3.45
N GLU A 82 5.65 3.80 -4.39
CA GLU A 82 6.01 4.36 -5.68
C GLU A 82 4.98 3.90 -6.70
N ILE A 83 4.39 4.85 -7.43
CA ILE A 83 3.35 4.58 -8.44
C ILE A 83 3.93 5.00 -9.79
N SER A 84 4.07 4.04 -10.70
CA SER A 84 4.61 4.27 -12.04
C SER A 84 3.67 3.75 -13.11
N LYS A 85 3.54 4.48 -14.23
CA LYS A 85 2.81 4.00 -15.39
C LYS A 85 3.71 3.09 -16.23
N ILE A 86 3.24 1.88 -16.51
CA ILE A 86 3.90 0.93 -17.41
C ILE A 86 3.00 0.65 -18.62
N ASN A 87 3.62 0.38 -19.77
CA ASN A 87 2.87 0.17 -21.03
C ASN A 87 2.90 -1.30 -21.49
N ASN A 88 3.54 -2.18 -20.71
CA ASN A 88 3.65 -3.61 -20.99
C ASN A 88 3.49 -4.37 -19.68
N TYR A 89 2.52 -5.27 -19.62
CA TYR A 89 2.28 -6.20 -18.52
C TYR A 89 2.02 -7.57 -19.12
N GLU A 90 2.76 -8.61 -18.71
CA GLU A 90 2.67 -9.96 -19.28
C GLU A 90 2.74 -10.02 -20.82
N ASP A 91 3.65 -9.26 -21.43
CA ASP A 91 3.80 -9.14 -22.89
C ASP A 91 2.55 -8.63 -23.64
N LYS A 92 1.53 -8.15 -22.92
CA LYS A 92 0.37 -7.48 -23.47
C LYS A 92 0.59 -5.97 -23.43
N ARG A 93 0.29 -5.32 -24.56
CA ARG A 93 0.28 -3.86 -24.65
C ARG A 93 -1.04 -3.34 -24.11
N TYR A 94 -0.94 -2.68 -22.98
CA TYR A 94 -2.02 -1.92 -22.37
C TYR A 94 -1.70 -0.43 -22.48
N GLU A 95 -2.71 0.40 -22.62
CA GLU A 95 -2.53 1.85 -22.72
C GLU A 95 -2.44 2.52 -21.36
N GLU A 96 -3.01 1.86 -20.36
CA GLU A 96 -3.01 2.29 -18.97
C GLU A 96 -2.79 1.08 -18.08
N VAL A 97 -1.59 1.00 -17.49
CA VAL A 97 -1.27 0.10 -16.38
C VAL A 97 -0.44 0.88 -15.39
N PHE A 98 -0.78 0.72 -14.11
CA PHE A 98 0.02 1.27 -13.03
C PHE A 98 0.67 0.14 -12.24
N LYS A 99 1.96 0.29 -11.99
CA LYS A 99 2.71 -0.51 -11.04
C LYS A 99 2.80 0.26 -9.73
N LEU A 100 2.51 -0.42 -8.63
CA LEU A 100 2.61 0.07 -7.27
C LEU A 100 3.66 -0.76 -6.55
N GLU A 101 4.72 -0.10 -6.11
CA GLU A 101 5.80 -0.72 -5.36
C GLU A 101 5.83 -0.15 -3.94
N ASN A 102 5.73 -1.01 -2.93
CA ASN A 102 5.83 -0.59 -1.53
C ASN A 102 7.23 -0.87 -0.96
N SER A 103 8.01 0.19 -0.76
CA SER A 103 9.40 0.05 -0.29
C SER A 103 9.53 -0.08 1.24
N LYS A 104 8.52 0.34 2.01
CA LYS A 104 8.54 0.38 3.49
C LYS A 104 7.14 0.21 4.07
N GLY A 105 7.02 -0.19 5.33
CA GLY A 105 5.73 -0.32 6.00
C GLY A 105 4.88 -1.50 5.51
N ILE A 106 3.89 -1.89 6.30
CA ILE A 106 2.90 -2.91 5.90
C ILE A 106 1.72 -2.23 5.23
N ALA A 107 1.39 -2.68 4.03
CA ALA A 107 0.13 -2.40 3.38
C ALA A 107 -0.58 -3.71 3.04
N SER A 108 -1.75 -3.91 3.64
CA SER A 108 -2.62 -5.06 3.42
C SER A 108 -3.91 -4.60 2.77
N TYR A 109 -4.61 -5.52 2.08
CA TYR A 109 -5.88 -5.24 1.41
C TYR A 109 -5.79 -4.04 0.43
N LEU A 110 -4.65 -3.91 -0.24
CA LEU A 110 -4.44 -2.83 -1.20
C LEU A 110 -5.45 -2.93 -2.33
N ASN A 111 -6.08 -1.82 -2.65
CA ASN A 111 -6.95 -1.67 -3.79
C ASN A 111 -6.66 -0.35 -4.49
N PHE A 112 -6.79 -0.39 -5.80
CA PHE A 112 -6.48 0.71 -6.70
C PHE A 112 -7.64 0.89 -7.66
N ARG A 113 -8.10 2.12 -7.83
CA ARG A 113 -9.27 2.44 -8.65
C ARG A 113 -9.07 3.73 -9.44
N ARG A 114 -9.72 3.83 -10.60
CA ARG A 114 -9.83 5.06 -11.40
C ARG A 114 -11.25 5.58 -11.33
N PHE A 115 -11.38 6.89 -11.15
CA PHE A 115 -12.62 7.65 -11.17
C PHE A 115 -12.52 8.73 -12.22
N ASP A 116 -13.49 8.76 -13.13
CA ASP A 116 -13.68 9.86 -14.06
C ASP A 116 -14.90 10.66 -13.60
N ARG A 117 -14.67 11.90 -13.12
CA ARG A 117 -15.68 12.78 -12.56
C ARG A 117 -16.03 13.86 -13.58
N TYR A 118 -17.32 14.00 -13.87
CA TYR A 118 -17.88 14.99 -14.76
C TYR A 118 -18.76 15.93 -13.95
N SER A 119 -18.52 17.23 -14.06
CA SER A 119 -19.27 18.24 -13.31
C SER A 119 -19.67 19.41 -14.19
N PHE A 120 -20.85 19.95 -13.95
CA PHE A 120 -21.37 21.09 -14.70
C PHE A 120 -22.47 21.80 -13.92
N SER A 121 -22.96 22.92 -14.47
CA SER A 121 -24.09 23.66 -13.92
C SER A 121 -25.31 23.49 -14.82
N TYR A 122 -26.46 23.17 -14.24
CA TYR A 122 -27.74 23.12 -14.94
C TYR A 122 -28.79 23.89 -14.15
N GLN A 123 -29.49 24.84 -14.79
CA GLN A 123 -30.47 25.73 -14.14
C GLN A 123 -29.94 26.39 -12.84
N GLY A 124 -28.67 26.81 -12.85
CA GLY A 124 -27.99 27.42 -11.68
C GLY A 124 -27.61 26.44 -10.56
N ASN A 125 -27.88 25.15 -10.70
CA ASN A 125 -27.55 24.11 -9.72
C ASN A 125 -26.35 23.29 -10.16
N SER A 126 -25.61 22.73 -9.19
CA SER A 126 -24.49 21.83 -9.47
C SER A 126 -24.97 20.43 -9.82
N VAL A 127 -24.40 19.87 -10.89
CA VAL A 127 -24.58 18.48 -11.29
C VAL A 127 -23.22 17.79 -11.29
N GLU A 128 -23.21 16.55 -10.80
CA GLU A 128 -22.02 15.73 -10.75
C GLU A 128 -22.32 14.29 -11.14
N HIS A 129 -21.43 13.73 -11.95
CA HIS A 129 -21.48 12.35 -12.38
C HIS A 129 -20.10 11.69 -12.21
N THR A 130 -20.05 10.52 -11.58
CA THR A 130 -18.79 9.78 -11.40
C THR A 130 -18.85 8.41 -12.05
N MET A 131 -17.89 8.13 -12.94
CA MET A 131 -17.68 6.81 -13.53
C MET A 131 -16.55 6.10 -12.78
N LEU A 132 -16.86 4.97 -12.12
CA LEU A 132 -15.88 4.13 -11.44
C LEU A 132 -15.41 3.01 -12.37
N ILE A 133 -14.11 2.94 -12.65
CA ILE A 133 -13.55 1.96 -13.56
C ILE A 133 -12.98 0.80 -12.78
N ARG A 134 -13.52 -0.40 -13.02
CA ARG A 134 -13.09 -1.62 -12.32
C ARG A 134 -11.64 -1.98 -12.70
N ASN A 135 -10.92 -2.59 -11.77
CA ASN A 135 -9.63 -3.23 -12.02
C ASN A 135 -9.84 -4.69 -12.48
N ILE A 136 -9.19 -5.13 -13.57
CA ILE A 136 -9.25 -6.53 -14.02
C ILE A 136 -8.15 -7.41 -13.45
N ALA A 137 -7.08 -6.84 -12.90
CA ALA A 137 -6.01 -7.59 -12.26
C ALA A 137 -5.53 -6.86 -11.01
N SER A 138 -5.67 -7.47 -9.84
CA SER A 138 -4.91 -7.08 -8.65
C SER A 138 -4.08 -8.28 -8.21
N ASP A 139 -3.24 -8.77 -9.12
CA ASP A 139 -2.36 -9.87 -8.76
C ASP A 139 -1.30 -9.30 -7.81
N LYS A 140 -1.33 -9.81 -6.59
CA LYS A 140 -0.20 -9.72 -5.68
C LYS A 140 0.77 -10.77 -6.15
N ASP A 141 1.97 -10.39 -6.58
CA ASP A 141 3.01 -11.39 -6.75
C ASP A 141 3.31 -11.95 -5.34
N ASP A 142 3.15 -13.25 -5.14
CA ASP A 142 3.06 -13.90 -3.83
C ASP A 142 4.35 -13.79 -2.97
N GLY A 143 5.38 -13.11 -3.49
CA GLY A 143 6.63 -12.81 -2.80
C GLY A 143 7.04 -11.33 -2.77
N GLU A 144 6.36 -10.42 -3.46
CA GLU A 144 6.84 -9.06 -3.68
C GLU A 144 5.88 -7.98 -3.16
N ASN A 145 6.44 -6.86 -2.69
CA ASN A 145 5.69 -5.67 -2.31
C ASN A 145 5.22 -4.90 -3.56
N GLU A 146 4.71 -5.61 -4.55
CA GLU A 146 4.37 -5.11 -5.86
C GLU A 146 2.93 -5.46 -6.22
N TRP A 147 2.22 -4.48 -6.76
CA TRP A 147 0.86 -4.63 -7.26
C TRP A 147 0.73 -3.97 -8.61
N TYR A 148 -0.11 -4.55 -9.44
CA TYR A 148 -0.47 -4.00 -10.74
C TYR A 148 -1.93 -3.59 -10.72
N TYR A 149 -2.22 -2.46 -11.33
CA TYR A 149 -3.57 -2.01 -11.63
C TYR A 149 -3.73 -1.94 -13.14
N ILE A 150 -4.72 -2.66 -13.65
CA ILE A 150 -5.09 -2.69 -15.04
C ILE A 150 -6.59 -2.35 -15.11
N PRO A 151 -6.97 -1.12 -15.54
CA PRO A 151 -8.37 -0.78 -15.67
C PRO A 151 -9.03 -1.72 -16.69
N GLU A 152 -10.24 -2.17 -16.37
CA GLU A 152 -11.07 -2.97 -17.25
C GLU A 152 -11.25 -2.26 -18.59
N VAL A 153 -11.65 -0.99 -18.51
CA VAL A 153 -11.80 -0.10 -19.66
C VAL A 153 -10.54 0.74 -19.86
N GLN A 154 -9.72 0.28 -20.79
CA GLN A 154 -8.42 0.88 -21.16
C GLN A 154 -8.55 2.25 -21.84
N LYS A 155 -9.59 2.44 -22.65
CA LYS A 155 -9.87 3.69 -23.37
C LYS A 155 -11.26 4.18 -23.02
N LEU A 156 -11.31 5.27 -22.26
CA LEU A 156 -12.45 6.18 -22.21
C LEU A 156 -11.90 7.52 -22.67
N ASP A 157 -12.24 7.91 -23.89
CA ASP A 157 -11.87 9.22 -24.41
C ASP A 157 -12.74 10.26 -23.70
N GLU A 158 -12.08 11.09 -22.89
CA GLU A 158 -12.70 12.21 -22.19
C GLU A 158 -13.57 13.06 -23.12
N ASN A 159 -13.08 13.37 -24.33
CA ASN A 159 -13.79 14.24 -25.26
C ASN A 159 -15.05 13.58 -25.82
N GLU A 160 -15.02 12.25 -25.98
CA GLU A 160 -16.18 11.49 -26.44
C GLU A 160 -17.28 11.52 -25.37
N ILE A 161 -16.94 11.26 -24.11
CA ILE A 161 -17.91 11.27 -23.01
C ILE A 161 -18.46 12.67 -22.75
N VAL A 162 -17.60 13.69 -22.72
CA VAL A 162 -18.02 15.10 -22.63
C VAL A 162 -18.98 15.44 -23.77
N GLY A 163 -18.63 15.04 -25.00
CA GLY A 163 -19.48 15.26 -26.17
C GLY A 163 -20.85 14.58 -26.07
N LEU A 164 -20.94 13.39 -25.48
CA LEU A 164 -22.22 12.70 -25.23
C LEU A 164 -23.11 13.48 -24.28
N PHE A 165 -22.57 13.91 -23.13
CA PHE A 165 -23.34 14.72 -22.18
C PHE A 165 -23.79 16.04 -22.81
N GLU A 166 -22.90 16.77 -23.49
CA GLU A 166 -23.23 18.05 -24.15
C GLU A 166 -24.32 17.86 -25.20
N LYS A 167 -24.19 16.83 -26.04
CA LYS A 167 -25.19 16.46 -27.06
C LYS A 167 -26.55 16.20 -26.42
N TYR A 168 -26.63 15.29 -25.44
CA TYR A 168 -27.92 14.89 -24.86
C TYR A 168 -28.60 16.01 -24.10
N ILE A 169 -27.85 16.82 -23.37
CA ILE A 169 -28.41 17.97 -22.66
C ILE A 169 -28.93 19.00 -23.65
N LEU A 170 -28.19 19.28 -24.74
CA LEU A 170 -28.64 20.17 -25.80
C LEU A 170 -29.90 19.64 -26.50
N GLU A 171 -29.96 18.36 -26.83
CA GLU A 171 -31.11 17.74 -27.49
C GLU A 171 -32.39 17.78 -26.64
N LYS A 172 -32.26 17.58 -25.31
CA LYS A 172 -33.41 17.50 -24.39
C LYS A 172 -33.87 18.87 -23.88
N THR A 173 -32.96 19.85 -23.79
CA THR A 173 -33.24 21.13 -23.12
C THR A 173 -33.05 22.36 -24.02
N GLY A 174 -32.31 22.23 -25.13
CA GLY A 174 -31.86 23.34 -25.95
C GLY A 174 -30.73 24.17 -25.33
N GLU A 175 -30.27 23.83 -24.13
CA GLU A 175 -29.20 24.53 -23.43
C GLU A 175 -27.82 23.99 -23.82
N LYS A 176 -26.87 24.90 -24.03
CA LYS A 176 -25.45 24.55 -24.13
C LYS A 176 -24.83 24.67 -22.75
N ILE A 177 -24.20 23.60 -22.29
CA ILE A 177 -23.47 23.57 -21.02
C ILE A 177 -21.98 23.37 -21.28
N ILE A 178 -21.17 23.71 -20.27
CA ILE A 178 -19.74 23.41 -20.26
C ILE A 178 -19.53 22.32 -19.21
N ILE A 179 -18.86 21.25 -19.61
CA ILE A 179 -18.59 20.11 -18.74
C ILE A 179 -17.13 20.10 -18.35
N TYR A 180 -16.89 19.98 -17.05
CA TYR A 180 -15.57 19.84 -16.47
C TYR A 180 -15.33 18.38 -16.15
N HIS A 181 -14.24 17.82 -16.67
CA HIS A 181 -13.80 16.47 -16.39
C HIS A 181 -12.56 16.48 -15.49
N GLU A 182 -12.55 15.60 -14.50
CA GLU A 182 -11.41 15.34 -13.64
C GLU A 182 -11.22 13.83 -13.48
N ARG A 183 -10.01 13.36 -13.77
CA ARG A 183 -9.61 11.97 -13.54
C ARG A 183 -8.82 11.85 -12.23
N TYR A 184 -9.32 11.00 -11.34
CA TYR A 184 -8.69 10.66 -10.08
C TYR A 184 -8.37 9.18 -10.02
N TYR A 185 -7.30 8.88 -9.30
CA TYR A 185 -6.93 7.53 -8.91
C TYR A 185 -6.98 7.43 -7.40
N GLN A 186 -7.56 6.34 -6.90
CA GLN A 186 -7.59 6.03 -5.48
C GLN A 186 -6.66 4.88 -5.19
N VAL A 187 -5.88 5.02 -4.13
CA VAL A 187 -5.20 3.91 -3.45
C VAL A 187 -5.77 3.80 -2.06
N ASP A 188 -6.29 2.62 -1.76
CA ASP A 188 -6.77 2.26 -0.43
C ASP A 188 -6.03 1.06 0.13
N PHE A 189 -5.66 1.11 1.40
CA PHE A 189 -4.92 0.04 2.08
C PHE A 189 -5.12 0.10 3.59
N VAL A 190 -4.82 -1.03 4.24
CA VAL A 190 -4.80 -1.20 5.69
C VAL A 190 -3.37 -1.30 6.17
N ASP A 191 -2.99 -0.49 7.16
CA ASP A 191 -1.64 -0.47 7.71
C ASP A 191 -1.38 -1.56 8.77
N TYR A 192 -0.21 -1.54 9.41
CA TYR A 192 0.16 -2.48 10.47
C TYR A 192 -0.69 -2.35 11.76
N LYS A 193 -1.37 -1.22 11.97
CA LYS A 193 -2.30 -0.98 13.08
C LYS A 193 -3.73 -1.40 12.75
N ASN A 194 -3.97 -1.89 11.54
CA ASN A 194 -5.30 -2.14 11.00
C ASN A 194 -6.12 -0.86 10.77
N GLU A 195 -5.46 0.27 10.56
CA GLU A 195 -6.11 1.52 10.17
C GLU A 195 -6.25 1.58 8.65
N MET A 196 -7.44 1.96 8.18
CA MET A 196 -7.74 2.11 6.76
C MET A 196 -7.35 3.51 6.28
N PHE A 197 -6.61 3.58 5.18
CA PHE A 197 -6.25 4.84 4.54
C PHE A 197 -6.77 4.87 3.10
N ASN A 198 -7.25 6.03 2.67
CA ASN A 198 -7.72 6.29 1.32
C ASN A 198 -7.07 7.58 0.81
N TYR A 199 -6.33 7.47 -0.28
CA TYR A 199 -5.66 8.59 -0.93
C TYR A 199 -6.15 8.73 -2.36
N TYR A 200 -6.48 9.97 -2.73
CA TYR A 200 -6.86 10.31 -4.10
C TYR A 200 -5.76 11.14 -4.74
N PHE A 201 -5.38 10.81 -5.97
CA PHE A 201 -4.35 11.54 -6.70
C PHE A 201 -4.73 11.73 -8.16
N THR A 202 -4.16 12.78 -8.75
CA THR A 202 -4.13 12.98 -10.20
C THR A 202 -2.81 12.47 -10.74
N TYR A 203 -2.79 11.98 -11.97
CA TYR A 203 -1.56 11.55 -12.64
C TYR A 203 -1.36 12.33 -13.94
N ASN A 204 -0.34 13.19 -13.97
CA ASN A 204 0.09 13.89 -15.19
C ASN A 204 1.62 13.79 -15.30
N ASN A 205 2.11 12.62 -15.72
CA ASN A 205 3.51 12.16 -15.68
C ASN A 205 4.13 12.04 -14.28
N GLN A 206 3.50 12.62 -13.26
CA GLN A 206 3.84 12.47 -11.85
C GLN A 206 2.55 12.36 -11.04
N THR A 207 2.64 11.56 -9.98
CA THR A 207 1.57 11.38 -9.00
C THR A 207 1.49 12.62 -8.11
N LYS A 208 0.32 13.28 -8.09
CA LYS A 208 0.06 14.43 -7.22
C LYS A 208 -1.16 14.14 -6.35
N LEU A 209 -0.97 14.18 -5.03
CA LEU A 209 -2.07 14.06 -4.06
C LEU A 209 -3.12 15.15 -4.36
N ALA A 210 -4.36 14.72 -4.55
CA ALA A 210 -5.50 15.58 -4.76
C ALA A 210 -6.20 15.88 -3.44
N PHE A 211 -6.61 14.83 -2.72
CA PHE A 211 -7.27 14.93 -1.41
C PHE A 211 -7.26 13.57 -0.67
N ILE A 212 -7.65 13.63 0.60
CA ILE A 212 -7.87 12.46 1.48
C ILE A 212 -9.33 12.42 1.95
N ASP A 213 -9.78 11.28 2.49
CA ASP A 213 -11.18 11.10 2.92
C ASP A 213 -11.71 12.15 3.91
N SER A 214 -10.87 12.64 4.82
CA SER A 214 -11.31 13.70 5.72
C SER A 214 -11.61 15.01 4.99
N GLU A 215 -10.93 15.28 3.87
CA GLU A 215 -11.11 16.46 3.03
C GLU A 215 -12.25 16.29 2.02
N SER A 216 -12.50 15.07 1.53
CA SER A 216 -13.61 14.80 0.59
C SER A 216 -14.97 15.12 1.21
N TYR A 217 -15.16 14.79 2.50
CA TYR A 217 -16.35 15.14 3.27
C TYR A 217 -16.58 16.67 3.34
N TYR A 218 -15.53 17.46 3.58
CA TYR A 218 -15.65 18.92 3.69
C TYR A 218 -15.73 19.63 2.34
N ASN A 219 -15.03 19.14 1.31
CA ASN A 219 -15.13 19.70 -0.05
C ASN A 219 -16.51 19.44 -0.68
N TYR A 220 -17.16 18.31 -0.37
CA TYR A 220 -18.52 17.99 -0.82
C TYR A 220 -19.57 18.94 -0.22
N HIS A 221 -19.39 19.38 1.03
CA HIS A 221 -20.34 20.26 1.72
C HIS A 221 -20.02 21.76 1.59
N GLY A 222 -18.80 22.13 1.20
CA GLY A 222 -18.36 23.52 1.19
C GLY A 222 -18.72 24.35 -0.05
N ILE A 223 -19.03 23.73 -1.20
CA ILE A 223 -18.91 24.45 -2.48
C ILE A 223 -20.23 25.00 -3.05
N ARG A 224 -21.44 24.48 -2.80
CA ARG A 224 -22.67 25.08 -3.39
C ARG A 224 -23.91 24.99 -2.52
N GLN A 225 -24.62 26.10 -2.38
CA GLN A 225 -25.96 26.15 -1.77
C GLN A 225 -26.94 25.38 -2.67
N GLY A 226 -27.41 24.23 -2.19
CA GLY A 226 -28.32 23.32 -2.88
C GLY A 226 -27.79 21.90 -2.85
N ALA A 227 -28.63 20.91 -2.54
CA ALA A 227 -28.24 19.51 -2.62
C ALA A 227 -27.92 19.19 -4.10
N PRO A 228 -26.65 18.86 -4.45
CA PRO A 228 -26.27 18.59 -5.84
C PRO A 228 -27.02 17.35 -6.34
N TYR A 229 -27.44 17.37 -7.61
CA TYR A 229 -27.85 16.13 -8.26
C TYR A 229 -26.57 15.36 -8.59
N GLY A 230 -26.34 14.28 -7.86
CA GLY A 230 -25.17 13.43 -7.98
C GLY A 230 -25.58 12.03 -8.41
N GLY A 231 -24.81 11.43 -9.30
CA GLY A 231 -24.95 10.03 -9.68
C GLY A 231 -23.62 9.43 -10.09
N GLY A 232 -23.62 8.12 -10.32
CA GLY A 232 -22.45 7.43 -10.83
C GLY A 232 -22.72 5.95 -11.04
N PHE A 233 -21.89 5.33 -11.86
CA PHE A 233 -21.97 3.90 -12.14
C PHE A 233 -20.58 3.28 -12.26
N VAL A 234 -20.55 1.96 -12.13
CA VAL A 234 -19.33 1.17 -12.36
C VAL A 234 -19.28 0.83 -13.83
N VAL A 235 -18.17 1.17 -14.47
CA VAL A 235 -17.92 0.92 -15.89
C VAL A 235 -17.13 -0.38 -16.05
N THR A 236 -17.66 -1.24 -16.91
CA THR A 236 -17.11 -2.53 -17.35
C THR A 236 -16.98 -2.55 -18.87
N ASN A 237 -16.27 -3.55 -19.41
CA ASN A 237 -16.04 -3.63 -20.86
C ASN A 237 -17.30 -3.92 -21.70
N ASN A 238 -18.41 -4.30 -21.07
CA ASN A 238 -19.65 -4.63 -21.75
C ASN A 238 -20.71 -3.53 -21.66
N ASP A 239 -20.40 -2.42 -20.97
CA ASP A 239 -21.38 -1.38 -20.73
C ASP A 239 -21.55 -0.48 -21.96
N ASP A 240 -22.80 -0.12 -22.22
CA ASP A 240 -23.17 0.86 -23.22
C ASP A 240 -23.11 2.25 -22.60
N ILE A 241 -21.92 2.85 -22.61
CA ILE A 241 -21.66 4.13 -21.93
C ILE A 241 -22.58 5.24 -22.45
N GLU A 242 -22.93 5.21 -23.75
CA GLU A 242 -23.85 6.16 -24.34
C GLU A 242 -25.23 6.09 -23.67
N LYS A 243 -25.78 4.88 -23.48
CA LYS A 243 -27.04 4.70 -22.75
C LYS A 243 -26.98 5.10 -21.28
N GLU A 244 -25.87 4.83 -20.61
CA GLU A 244 -25.70 5.21 -19.20
C GLU A 244 -25.66 6.74 -19.04
N VAL A 245 -24.98 7.44 -19.95
CA VAL A 245 -24.99 8.91 -20.01
C VAL A 245 -26.40 9.43 -20.32
N GLU A 246 -27.09 8.87 -21.31
CA GLU A 246 -28.47 9.25 -21.65
C GLU A 246 -29.40 9.08 -20.45
N PHE A 247 -29.35 7.92 -19.78
CA PHE A 247 -30.16 7.62 -18.60
C PHE A 247 -29.88 8.60 -17.46
N PHE A 248 -28.61 8.92 -17.20
CA PHE A 248 -28.27 9.91 -16.18
C PHE A 248 -28.84 11.30 -16.51
N VAL A 249 -28.69 11.75 -17.76
CA VAL A 249 -29.19 13.05 -18.22
C VAL A 249 -30.72 13.14 -18.09
N ASP A 250 -31.44 12.09 -18.50
CA ASP A 250 -32.90 12.05 -18.41
C ASP A 250 -33.39 12.14 -16.95
N ASN A 251 -32.77 11.40 -16.04
CA ASN A 251 -33.13 11.46 -14.62
C ASN A 251 -32.78 12.82 -13.99
N MET A 252 -31.65 13.42 -14.37
CA MET A 252 -31.23 14.74 -13.90
C MET A 252 -32.23 15.82 -14.34
N ILE A 253 -32.64 15.81 -15.61
CA ILE A 253 -33.64 16.75 -16.14
C ILE A 253 -34.99 16.55 -15.43
N ALA A 254 -35.45 15.30 -15.29
CA ALA A 254 -36.69 15.00 -14.58
C ALA A 254 -36.66 15.49 -13.13
N TYR A 255 -35.54 15.29 -12.44
CA TYR A 255 -35.32 15.77 -11.07
C TYR A 255 -35.47 17.29 -10.96
N TYR A 256 -34.75 18.06 -11.76
CA TYR A 256 -34.80 19.53 -11.66
C TYR A 256 -36.13 20.11 -12.15
N ASN A 257 -36.74 19.52 -13.18
CA ASN A 257 -38.07 19.94 -13.61
C ASN A 257 -39.11 19.74 -12.50
N SER A 258 -39.07 18.63 -11.76
CA SER A 258 -40.00 18.39 -10.65
C SER A 258 -39.87 19.42 -9.50
N ARG A 259 -38.66 19.92 -9.26
CA ARG A 259 -38.40 20.95 -8.24
C ARG A 259 -38.90 22.33 -8.63
N ASN A 260 -38.83 22.69 -9.91
CA ASN A 260 -39.30 23.98 -10.39
C ASN A 260 -40.83 24.12 -10.34
N TYR A 261 -41.58 23.02 -10.38
CA TYR A 261 -43.04 23.03 -10.18
C TYR A 261 -43.47 23.08 -8.70
N SER A 262 -42.52 23.01 -7.76
CA SER A 262 -42.80 22.95 -6.32
C SER A 262 -42.61 24.29 -5.59
N ASN A 263 -42.22 25.35 -6.32
CA ASN A 263 -42.07 26.73 -5.84
C ASN A 263 -43.06 27.65 -6.56
#